data_AF-A0A142FLI3-F1
#
_entry.id   AF-A0A142FLI3-F1
#
_cell.length_a   1.000
_cell.length_b   1.000
_cell.length_c   1.000
_cell.angle_alpha   90.00
_cell.angle_beta   90.00
_cell.angle_gamma   90.00
#
_symmetry.space_group_name_H-M   'P 1'
#
loop_
_entity.id
_entity.type
_entity.pdbx_description
1 polymer ?
#
loop_
_entity_poly.entity_id
_entity_poly.type
_entity_poly.pdbx_seq_one_letter_code
_entity_poly.pdbx_strand_id
1 'polypeptide(L)' 'MNDMANNNNSSKKKPGSPGVLKIMQSILAGALGVQSEKRRQEDFASHSPVPYIIAGLLFGAAFVGGLILVVKVVLAGQ' A
#
# COMPACT_ATOMS: atom_id res chain seq x y z
N MET A 1 34.75 9.49 40.37
CA MET A 1 33.99 10.13 39.29
C MET A 1 32.78 9.27 39.01
N ASN A 2 31.61 9.92 38.97
CA ASN A 2 30.35 9.33 38.55
C ASN A 2 30.36 9.07 37.04
N ASP A 3 29.28 8.39 36.65
CA ASP A 3 28.58 8.51 35.36
C ASP A 3 28.74 7.30 34.43
N MET A 4 27.58 6.91 33.88
CA MET A 4 27.33 5.87 32.89
C MET A 4 26.72 4.55 33.39
N ALA A 5 25.75 4.66 34.31
CA ALA A 5 24.57 3.78 34.27
C ALA A 5 23.53 4.38 33.31
N ASN A 6 23.75 4.20 32.01
CA ASN A 6 22.85 4.64 30.94
C ASN A 6 21.62 3.72 30.88
N ASN A 7 20.52 4.18 31.48
CA ASN A 7 19.21 3.56 31.39
C ASN A 7 18.63 3.77 29.99
N ASN A 8 18.78 2.76 29.12
CA ASN A 8 18.04 2.66 27.88
C ASN A 8 17.12 1.44 27.92
N ASN A 9 16.06 1.54 28.73
CA ASN A 9 14.89 0.67 28.60
C ASN A 9 14.16 0.97 27.28
N SER A 10 14.75 0.48 26.18
CA SER A 10 14.13 0.41 24.87
C SER A 10 13.11 -0.72 24.89
N SER A 11 11.97 -0.45 25.52
CA SER A 11 10.77 -1.25 25.44
C SER A 11 10.29 -1.28 23.98
N LYS A 12 10.88 -2.17 23.17
CA LYS A 12 10.31 -2.62 21.91
C LYS A 12 8.96 -3.27 22.21
N LYS A 13 7.89 -2.45 22.27
CA LYS A 13 6.52 -2.95 22.19
C LYS A 13 6.44 -3.78 20.91
N LYS A 14 6.26 -5.09 21.05
CA LYS A 14 5.82 -5.96 19.96
C LYS A 14 4.62 -5.26 19.30
N PRO A 15 4.61 -5.06 17.97
CA PRO A 15 3.48 -4.43 17.32
C PRO A 15 2.28 -5.34 17.54
N GLY A 16 1.39 -4.95 18.46
CA GLY A 16 0.07 -5.56 18.57
C GLY A 16 -0.63 -5.44 17.22
N SER A 17 -1.50 -6.40 16.94
CA SER A 17 -2.33 -6.49 15.74
C SER A 17 -2.76 -5.09 15.28
N PRO A 18 -2.47 -4.68 14.04
CA PRO A 18 -2.85 -3.36 13.55
C PRO A 18 -4.34 -3.13 13.82
N GLY A 19 -4.67 -2.07 14.55
CA GLY A 19 -6.08 -1.72 14.78
C GLY A 19 -6.81 -1.53 13.45
N VAL A 20 -8.11 -1.80 13.42
CA VAL A 20 -8.95 -1.73 12.20
C VAL A 20 -8.80 -0.41 11.44
N LEU A 21 -8.68 0.71 12.17
CA LEU A 21 -8.42 2.03 11.59
C LEU A 21 -7.09 2.11 10.84
N LYS A 22 -6.05 1.44 11.34
CA LYS A 22 -4.73 1.40 10.72
C LYS A 22 -4.73 0.55 9.44
N ILE A 23 -5.54 -0.50 9.43
CA ILE A 23 -5.77 -1.33 8.24
C ILE A 23 -6.51 -0.53 7.16
N MET A 24 -7.59 0.18 7.53
CA MET A 24 -8.31 1.07 6.61
C MET A 24 -7.43 2.18 6.03
N GLN A 25 -6.61 2.82 6.87
CA GLN A 25 -5.63 3.83 6.42
C GLN A 25 -4.60 3.23 5.47
N SER A 26 -4.14 1.99 5.72
CA SER A 26 -3.20 1.31 4.84
C SER A 26 -3.81 0.97 3.48
N ILE A 27 -5.09 0.57 3.45
CA ILE A 27 -5.83 0.29 2.20
C ILE A 27 -6.03 1.58 1.42
N LEU A 28 -6.41 2.67 2.09
CA LEU A 28 -6.63 3.97 1.45
C LEU A 28 -5.33 4.58 0.93
N ALA A 29 -4.23 4.48 1.69
CA ALA A 29 -2.90 4.89 1.26
C ALA A 29 -2.44 4.08 0.04
N GLY A 30 -2.68 2.76 0.02
CA GLY A 30 -2.40 1.90 -1.14
C GLY A 30 -3.25 2.24 -2.36
N ALA A 31 -4.54 2.55 -2.17
CA ALA A 31 -5.45 2.95 -3.25
C ALA A 31 -5.11 4.34 -3.84
N LEU A 32 -4.57 5.24 -3.00
CA LEU A 32 -4.08 6.56 -3.43
C LEU A 32 -2.65 6.53 -3.97
N GLY A 33 -2.02 5.35 -4.08
CA GLY A 33 -0.66 5.20 -4.61
C GLY A 33 0.46 5.55 -3.63
N VAL A 34 0.14 5.82 -2.37
CA VAL A 34 1.10 6.09 -1.29
C VAL A 34 1.62 4.75 -0.75
N GLN A 35 2.27 3.99 -1.62
CA GLN A 35 3.03 2.81 -1.26
C GLN A 35 4.19 3.27 -0.36
N SER A 36 4.31 2.69 0.85
CA SER A 36 5.45 2.96 1.74
C SER A 36 6.76 2.75 1.00
N GLU A 37 7.72 3.68 1.14
CA GLU A 37 9.08 3.59 0.57
C GLU A 37 9.75 2.23 0.81
N LYS A 38 9.42 1.54 1.91
CA LYS A 38 9.93 0.20 2.20
C LYS A 38 9.45 -0.86 1.19
N ARG A 39 8.19 -0.79 0.77
CA ARG A 39 7.62 -1.68 -0.26
C ARG A 39 8.19 -1.37 -1.63
N ARG A 40 8.35 -0.08 -1.94
CA ARG A 40 9.08 0.37 -3.12
C ARG A 40 10.52 -0.15 -3.13
N GLN A 41 11.26 -0.05 -2.03
CA GLN A 41 12.65 -0.55 -2.02
C GLN A 41 12.74 -2.08 -2.20
N GLU A 42 11.83 -2.86 -1.62
CA GLU A 42 11.74 -4.32 -1.88
C GLU A 42 11.36 -4.60 -3.35
N ASP A 43 10.38 -3.87 -3.87
CA ASP A 43 9.87 -4.05 -5.23
C ASP A 43 10.89 -3.64 -6.31
N PHE A 44 11.66 -2.59 -6.05
CA PHE A 44 12.71 -2.09 -6.93
C PHE A 44 14.07 -2.75 -6.70
N ALA A 45 14.27 -3.47 -5.58
CA ALA A 45 15.41 -4.37 -5.39
C ALA A 45 15.19 -5.73 -6.06
N SER A 46 13.98 -6.02 -6.54
CA SER A 46 13.70 -7.21 -7.33
C SER A 46 14.38 -7.14 -8.71
N HIS A 47 14.79 -8.29 -9.24
CA HIS A 47 15.68 -8.38 -10.40
C HIS A 47 15.04 -7.93 -11.73
N SER A 48 13.74 -7.63 -11.77
CA SER A 48 13.07 -7.21 -13.01
C SER A 48 11.82 -6.35 -12.76
N PRO A 49 11.67 -5.20 -13.46
CA PRO A 49 10.49 -4.35 -13.37
C PRO A 49 9.27 -4.88 -14.15
N VAL A 50 9.46 -5.93 -14.96
CA VAL A 50 8.44 -6.47 -15.87
C VAL A 50 7.13 -6.88 -15.18
N PRO A 51 7.13 -7.57 -14.00
CA PRO A 51 5.90 -7.96 -13.33
C PRO A 51 5.03 -6.76 -12.92
N TYR A 52 5.65 -5.64 -12.54
CA TYR A 52 4.96 -4.42 -12.13
C TYR A 52 4.27 -3.73 -13.31
N ILE A 53 4.92 -3.72 -14.48
CA ILE A 53 4.35 -3.17 -15.71
C ILE A 53 3.13 -3.98 -16.15
N ILE A 54 3.24 -5.31 -16.12
CA ILE A 54 2.13 -6.21 -16.47
C ILE A 54 0.96 -6.02 -15.50
N ALA A 55 1.24 -5.97 -14.19
CA ALA A 55 0.22 -5.73 -13.17
C ALA A 55 -0.48 -4.38 -13.37
N GLY A 56 0.28 -3.32 -13.65
CA GLY A 56 -0.25 -1.98 -13.93
C GLY A 56 -1.13 -1.94 -15.18
N LEU A 57 -0.73 -2.61 -16.26
CA LEU A 57 -1.52 -2.71 -17.49
C LEU A 57 -2.81 -3.49 -17.29
N LEU A 58 -2.76 -4.62 -16.58
CA LEU A 58 -3.95 -5.41 -16.26
C LEU A 58 -4.93 -4.63 -15.40
N PHE A 59 -4.42 -3.95 -14.37
CA PHE A 59 -5.22 -3.09 -13.52
C PHE A 59 -5.84 -1.93 -14.31
N GLY A 60 -5.05 -1.26 -15.15
CA GLY A 60 -5.54 -0.16 -16.00
C GLY A 60 -6.64 -0.61 -16.97
N ALA A 61 -6.46 -1.76 -17.63
CA ALA A 61 -7.47 -2.32 -18.51
C ALA A 61 -8.76 -2.66 -17.76
N ALA A 62 -8.65 -3.29 -16.58
CA ALA A 62 -9.80 -3.59 -15.73
C ALA A 62 -10.52 -2.32 -15.24
N PHE A 63 -9.77 -1.29 -14.87
CA PHE A 63 -10.32 -0.01 -14.43
C PHE A 63 -11.12 0.68 -15.54
N VAL A 64 -10.55 0.79 -16.74
CA VAL A 64 -11.23 1.36 -17.91
C VAL A 64 -12.47 0.54 -18.27
N GLY A 65 -12.36 -0.79 -18.27
CA GLY A 65 -13.50 -1.69 -18.48
C GLY A 65 -14.62 -1.48 -17.46
N GLY A 66 -14.27 -1.29 -16.18
CA GLY A 66 -15.19 -0.95 -15.11
C GLY A 66 -15.92 0.38 -15.36
N LEU A 67 -15.19 1.43 -15.76
CA LEU A 67 -15.80 2.71 -16.11
C LEU A 67 -16.77 2.58 -17.28
N ILE A 68 -16.41 1.83 -18.32
CA ILE A 68 -17.30 1.57 -19.47
C ILE A 68 -18.58 0.86 -19.01
N LEU A 69 -18.46 -0.15 -18.14
CA LEU A 69 -19.62 -0.85 -17.59
C LEU A 69 -20.54 0.10 -16.82
N VAL A 70 -19.97 0.92 -15.93
CA VAL A 70 -20.72 1.92 -15.15
C VAL A 70 -21.45 2.89 -16.08
N VAL A 71 -20.75 3.45 -17.08
CA VAL A 71 -21.35 4.35 -18.08
C VAL A 71 -22.49 3.67 -18.81
N LYS A 72 -22.31 2.42 -19.24
CA LYS A 72 -23.37 1.65 -19.92
C LYS A 72 -24.59 1.42 -19.03
N VAL A 73 -24.39 1.09 -17.76
CA VAL A 73 -25.50 0.90 -16.80
C VAL A 73 -26.24 2.21 -16.58
N VAL A 74 -25.52 3.33 -16.46
CA VAL A 74 -26.12 4.65 -16.28
C VAL A 74 -26.90 5.08 -17.51
N LEU A 75 -26.35 4.91 -18.72
CA LEU A 75 -27.05 5.23 -19.98
C LEU A 75 -28.25 4.32 -20.24
N ALA A 76 -28.19 3.05 -19.84
CA ALA A 76 -29.32 2.13 -19.98
C ALA A 76 -30.50 2.48 -19.05
N GLY A 77 -30.25 3.29 -18.01
CA GLY A 77 -31.27 3.81 -17.10
C GLY A 77 -31.79 5.21 -17.44
N GLN A 78 -31.30 5.83 -18.51
CA GLN A 78 -31.84 7.08 -19.10
C GLN A 78 -32.77 6.76 -20.26
#